data_AF-A0A9D2DPB7-F1
#
_entry.id   AF-A0A9D2DPB7-F1
#
_cell.length_a   1.000
_cell.length_b   1.000
_cell.length_c   1.000
_cell.angle_alpha   90.00
_cell.angle_beta   90.00
_cell.angle_gamma   90.00
#
_symmetry.space_group_name_H-M   'P 1'
#
loop_
_entity.id
_entity.type
_entity.pdbx_description
1 polymer ?
#
loop_
_entity_poly.entity_id
_entity_poly.type
_entity_poly.pdbx_seq_one_letter_code
_entity_poly.pdbx_strand_id
1 'polypeptide(L)' 'MGASIEQGGVKMYKAVVIDYSPKADDMAQKVEEKANVMQKDGYEFVTMSITGTAKAILVFKK' A
#
# COMPACT_ATOMS: atom_id res chain seq x y z
N MET A 1 13.48 6.15 18.78
CA MET A 1 14.03 6.03 17.41
C MET A 1 12.88 5.65 16.48
N GLY A 2 12.43 6.60 15.65
CA GLY A 2 11.44 6.45 14.56
C GLY A 2 9.99 6.17 14.97
N ALA A 3 8.96 6.93 14.58
CA ALA A 3 8.88 8.03 13.64
C ALA A 3 7.65 8.90 14.00
N SER A 4 7.80 10.21 13.78
CA SER A 4 6.75 11.22 13.81
C SER A 4 5.62 10.88 12.84
N ILE A 5 4.37 11.16 13.22
CA ILE A 5 3.36 11.57 12.24
C ILE A 5 2.67 12.84 12.72
N GLU A 6 3.00 13.91 12.03
CA GLU A 6 2.48 15.27 12.19
C GLU A 6 0.97 15.31 11.95
N GLN A 7 0.25 16.04 12.81
CA GLN A 7 -1.14 16.42 12.59
C GLN A 7 -1.23 17.48 11.47
N GLY A 8 -2.04 17.28 10.44
CA GLY A 8 -2.26 18.33 9.43
C GLY A 8 -3.15 17.93 8.25
N GLY A 9 -4.44 18.31 8.31
CA GLY A 9 -5.44 18.16 7.24
C GLY A 9 -6.06 16.76 7.16
N VAL A 10 -7.34 16.65 6.79
CA VAL A 10 -8.00 15.35 6.55
C VAL A 10 -7.43 14.73 5.27
N LYS A 11 -6.19 14.24 5.35
CA LYS A 11 -5.56 13.42 4.31
C LYS A 11 -6.23 12.05 4.37
N MET A 12 -7.01 11.72 3.35
CA MET A 12 -7.72 10.44 3.33
C MET A 12 -6.71 9.34 3.03
N TYR A 13 -6.43 8.52 4.04
CA TYR A 13 -5.63 7.32 3.87
C TYR A 13 -6.53 6.15 3.44
N LYS A 14 -6.10 5.43 2.41
CA LYS A 14 -6.77 4.22 1.91
C LYS A 14 -5.81 3.05 2.02
N ALA A 15 -6.21 2.02 2.74
CA ALA A 15 -5.49 0.76 2.80
C ALA A 15 -6.08 -0.25 1.81
N VAL A 16 -5.23 -0.95 1.08
CA VAL A 16 -5.60 -2.02 0.16
C VAL A 16 -4.87 -3.28 0.59
N VAL A 17 -5.61 -4.38 0.70
CA VAL A 17 -5.01 -5.69 1.00
C VAL A 17 -4.87 -6.46 -0.31
N ILE A 18 -3.66 -6.99 -0.55
CA ILE A 18 -3.40 -8.00 -1.56
C ILE A 18 -3.50 -9.35 -0.86
N ASP A 19 -4.38 -10.19 -1.40
CA ASP A 19 -4.58 -11.55 -0.91
C ASP A 19 -3.37 -12.45 -1.13
N TYR A 20 -3.46 -13.68 -0.61
CA TYR A 20 -2.41 -14.68 -0.59
C TYR A 20 -1.68 -14.78 -1.94
N SER A 21 -0.40 -14.41 -1.94
CA SER A 21 0.51 -14.55 -3.08
C SER A 21 1.87 -15.03 -2.55
N PRO A 22 2.10 -16.36 -2.46
CA PRO A 22 3.30 -16.91 -1.82
C PRO A 22 4.57 -16.68 -2.64
N LYS A 23 4.44 -16.42 -3.95
CA LYS A 23 5.58 -16.05 -4.79
C LYS A 23 5.82 -14.55 -4.71
N ALA A 24 7.07 -14.18 -4.46
CA ALA A 24 7.49 -12.78 -4.37
C ALA A 24 7.26 -12.03 -5.69
N ASP A 25 7.52 -12.67 -6.83
CA ASP A 25 7.32 -12.07 -8.16
C ASP A 25 5.83 -11.76 -8.41
N ASP A 26 4.94 -12.72 -8.13
CA ASP A 26 3.49 -12.51 -8.24
C ASP A 26 3.00 -11.41 -7.28
N MET A 27 3.58 -11.32 -6.08
CA MET A 27 3.27 -10.27 -5.12
C MET A 27 3.69 -8.89 -5.64
N ALA A 28 4.91 -8.77 -6.17
CA ALA A 28 5.44 -7.54 -6.72
C ALA A 28 4.58 -7.04 -7.89
N GLN A 29 4.19 -7.93 -8.80
CA GLN A 29 3.32 -7.58 -9.92
C GLN A 29 1.96 -7.06 -9.46
N LYS A 30 1.32 -7.73 -8.48
CA LYS A 30 0.04 -7.27 -7.91
C LYS A 30 0.15 -5.92 -7.20
N VAL A 31 1.27 -5.69 -6.50
CA VAL A 31 1.57 -4.39 -5.86
C VAL A 31 1.64 -3.30 -6.92
N GLU A 32 2.42 -3.52 -7.97
CA GLU A 32 2.59 -2.56 -9.06
C GLU A 32 1.27 -2.26 -9.78
N GLU A 33 0.50 -3.29 -10.13
CA GLU A 33 -0.82 -3.12 -10.75
C GLU A 33 -1.76 -2.29 -9.87
N LYS A 34 -1.81 -2.56 -8.56
CA LYS A 34 -2.64 -1.78 -7.63
C LYS A 34 -2.12 -0.37 -7.41
N ALA A 35 -0.82 -0.17 -7.35
CA ALA A 35 -0.22 1.15 -7.25
C ALA A 35 -0.56 2.00 -8.49
N ASN A 36 -0.45 1.43 -9.70
CA ASN A 36 -0.77 2.11 -10.94
C ASN A 36 -2.26 2.49 -11.05
N VAL A 37 -3.17 1.61 -10.61
CA VAL A 37 -4.61 1.94 -10.56
C VAL A 37 -4.87 3.07 -9.57
N MET A 38 -4.32 2.98 -8.35
CA MET A 38 -4.50 4.02 -7.33
C MET A 38 -3.89 5.36 -7.76
N GLN A 39 -2.75 5.34 -8.45
CA GLN A 39 -2.12 6.54 -9.01
C GLN A 39 -3.03 7.21 -10.05
N LYS A 40 -3.68 6.43 -10.93
CA LYS A 40 -4.68 6.96 -11.88
C LYS A 40 -5.91 7.55 -11.19
N ASP A 41 -6.29 6.99 -10.04
CA ASP A 41 -7.38 7.50 -9.19
C ASP A 41 -6.99 8.74 -8.35
N GLY A 42 -5.74 9.21 -8.50
CA GLY A 42 -5.20 10.39 -7.82
C GLY A 42 -4.72 10.13 -6.39
N TYR A 43 -4.41 8.87 -6.05
CA TYR A 43 -3.81 8.51 -4.77
C TYR A 43 -2.29 8.36 -4.90
N GLU A 44 -1.57 8.83 -3.89
CA GLU A 44 -0.13 8.70 -3.71
C GLU A 44 0.20 7.44 -2.90
N PHE A 45 1.15 6.62 -3.37
CA PHE A 45 1.60 5.44 -2.63
C PHE A 45 2.50 5.85 -1.45
N VAL A 46 2.14 5.44 -0.24
CA VAL A 46 2.84 5.84 1.00
C VAL A 46 3.78 4.74 1.48
N THR A 47 3.26 3.52 1.67
CA THR A 47 4.03 2.39 2.21
C THR A 47 3.33 1.07 1.92
N MET A 48 4.08 -0.03 2.04
CA MET A 48 3.51 -1.39 2.11
C MET A 48 4.15 -2.22 3.21
N SER A 49 3.45 -3.26 3.65
CA SER A 49 3.98 -4.31 4.51
C SER A 49 3.47 -5.68 4.07
N ILE A 50 4.34 -6.69 4.11
CA ILE A 50 3.99 -8.08 3.82
C ILE A 50 3.79 -8.80 5.15
N THR A 51 2.65 -9.47 5.30
CA THR A 51 2.35 -10.28 6.48
C THR A 51 2.89 -11.70 6.30
N GLY A 52 3.21 -12.38 7.40
CA GLY A 52 3.72 -13.77 7.39
C GLY A 52 2.76 -14.81 6.78
N THR A 53 1.53 -14.40 6.46
CA THR A 53 0.53 -15.19 5.71
C THR A 53 0.58 -14.92 4.20
N ALA A 54 1.70 -14.41 3.68
CA ALA A 54 1.89 -14.04 2.28
C ALA A 54 0.79 -13.12 1.73
N LYS A 55 0.30 -12.20 2.55
CA LYS A 55 -0.57 -11.08 2.13
C LYS A 55 0.25 -9.81 2.16
N ALA A 56 -0.19 -8.78 1.44
CA ALA A 56 0.41 -7.45 1.54
C ALA A 56 -0.66 -6.41 1.89
N ILE A 57 -0.27 -5.42 2.68
CA ILE A 57 -1.09 -4.25 3.01
C ILE A 57 -0.39 -3.05 2.40
N LEU A 58 -1.07 -2.35 1.50
CA LEU A 58 -0.58 -1.15 0.84
C LEU A 58 -1.36 0.04 1.38
N VAL A 59 -0.66 1.12 1.71
CA VAL A 59 -1.25 2.35 2.21
C VAL A 59 -1.06 3.44 1.17
N PHE A 60 -2.16 4.09 0.84
CA PHE A 60 -2.23 5.20 -0.09
C PHE A 60 -2.78 6.44 0.62
N LYS A 61 -2.41 7.61 0.11
CA LYS A 61 -2.87 8.92 0.60
C LYS A 61 -3.48 9.70 -0.55
N LYS A 62 -4.58 10.38 -0.30
CA LYS A 62 -5.16 11.39 -1.20
C LYS A 62 -4.93 12.79 -0.66
#